data_AF-A0A5S9R4Q7-F1
#
_entry.id   AF-A0A5S9R4Q7-F1
#
_cell.length_a   1.000
_cell.length_b   1.000
_cell.length_c   1.000
_cell.angle_alpha   90.00
_cell.angle_beta   90.00
_cell.angle_gamma   90.00
#
_symmetry.space_group_name_H-M   'P 1'
#
loop_
_entity.id
_entity.type
_entity.pdbx_description
1 polymer ?
#
loop_
_entity_poly.entity_id
_entity_poly.type
_entity_poly.pdbx_seq_one_letter_code
_entity_poly.pdbx_strand_id
1 'polypeptide(L)'
;MAPRKRKSARFVAGRSKAVPLAQLMDVAQVRELVEREAADGFRAPKNATCRIGKRLLTWSIRFQRKSDDGTHVREHRFHCPNPGTGD
;
A
#
# COMPACT_ATOMS: atom_id res chain seq x y z
N MET A 1 20.91 -12.90 -17.83
CA MET A 1 19.54 -13.05 -17.31
C MET A 1 18.75 -11.80 -17.73
N ALA A 2 17.77 -11.93 -18.64
CA ALA A 2 17.14 -10.78 -19.32
C ALA A 2 16.21 -9.96 -18.39
N PRO A 3 16.17 -8.62 -18.51
CA PRO A 3 15.31 -7.76 -17.70
C PRO A 3 13.85 -8.01 -18.07
N ARG A 4 13.10 -8.68 -17.20
CA ARG A 4 11.66 -8.93 -17.40
C ARG A 4 10.92 -7.60 -17.32
N LYS A 5 10.13 -7.32 -18.37
CA LYS A 5 9.31 -6.14 -18.60
C LYS A 5 8.69 -5.60 -17.31
N ARG A 6 9.13 -4.42 -16.86
CA ARG A 6 8.39 -3.60 -15.89
C ARG A 6 7.05 -3.24 -16.55
N LYS A 7 5.96 -3.91 -16.17
CA LYS A 7 4.60 -3.47 -16.52
C LYS A 7 4.38 -2.12 -15.83
N SER A 8 4.56 -1.02 -16.56
CA SER A 8 4.09 0.29 -16.11
C SER A 8 2.58 0.20 -15.89
N ALA A 9 2.18 0.17 -14.62
CA ALA A 9 0.79 0.27 -14.23
C ALA A 9 0.28 1.65 -14.69
N ARG A 10 -0.46 1.71 -15.79
CA ARG A 10 -1.19 2.93 -16.16
C ARG A 10 -2.26 3.19 -15.08
N PHE A 11 -2.09 4.25 -14.30
CA PHE A 11 -3.03 4.70 -13.28
C PHE A 11 -4.02 5.68 -13.95
N VAL A 12 -5.32 5.38 -13.92
CA VAL A 12 -6.38 6.23 -14.50
C VAL A 12 -7.14 6.95 -13.39
N ALA A 13 -7.25 8.29 -13.47
CA ALA A 13 -7.97 9.10 -12.49
C ALA A 13 -9.39 8.59 -12.23
N GLY A 14 -9.79 8.50 -10.96
CA GLY A 14 -11.10 7.98 -10.54
C GLY A 14 -11.21 6.45 -10.41
N ARG A 15 -10.17 5.68 -10.78
CA ARG A 15 -10.17 4.22 -10.60
C ARG A 15 -9.47 3.84 -9.29
N SER A 16 -10.18 3.11 -8.42
CA SER A 16 -9.53 2.42 -7.30
C SER A 16 -8.83 1.17 -7.83
N LYS A 17 -7.55 1.01 -7.54
CA LYS A 17 -6.77 -0.15 -7.98
C LYS A 17 -6.22 -0.90 -6.78
N ALA A 18 -6.48 -2.20 -6.74
CA ALA A 18 -5.76 -3.10 -5.86
C ALA A 18 -4.35 -3.29 -6.39
N VAL A 19 -3.36 -3.02 -5.54
CA VAL A 19 -1.95 -3.16 -5.86
C VAL A 19 -1.35 -4.10 -4.83
N PRO A 20 -0.56 -5.10 -5.25
CA PRO A 20 0.09 -6.00 -4.31
C PRO A 20 0.92 -5.21 -3.30
N LEU A 21 0.75 -5.48 -2.01
CA LEU A 21 1.52 -4.82 -0.97
C LEU A 21 3.03 -5.02 -1.18
N ALA A 22 3.43 -6.17 -1.73
CA ALA A 22 4.81 -6.46 -2.12
C ALA A 22 5.42 -5.42 -3.07
N GLN A 23 4.62 -4.78 -3.94
CA GLN A 23 5.10 -3.71 -4.84
C GLN A 23 5.30 -2.36 -4.13
N LEU A 24 4.78 -2.22 -2.91
CA LEU A 24 4.91 -1.03 -2.08
C LEU A 24 6.00 -1.17 -1.02
N MET A 25 6.51 -2.38 -0.78
CA MET A 25 7.63 -2.61 0.14
C MET A 25 8.93 -1.96 -0.32
N ASP A 26 9.03 -1.57 -1.60
CA ASP A 26 10.11 -0.73 -2.12
C ASP A 26 10.06 0.72 -1.59
N VAL A 27 8.93 1.16 -1.06
CA VAL A 27 8.78 2.49 -0.44
C VAL A 27 9.13 2.39 1.04
N ALA A 28 10.22 3.02 1.46
CA ALA A 28 10.75 2.94 2.84
C ALA A 28 9.68 3.20 3.91
N GLN A 29 8.85 4.22 3.72
CA GLN A 29 7.76 4.57 4.64
C GLN A 29 6.70 3.45 4.78
N VAL A 30 6.36 2.76 3.68
CA VAL A 30 5.38 1.67 3.69
C VAL A 30 5.97 0.42 4.33
N ARG A 31 7.26 0.16 4.09
CA ARG A 31 7.98 -0.93 4.73
C ARG A 31 8.05 -0.73 6.25
N GLU A 32 8.48 0.44 6.71
CA GLU A 32 8.58 0.78 8.13
C GLU A 32 7.22 0.63 8.84
N LEU A 33 6.15 1.12 8.20
CA LEU A 33 4.78 0.94 8.67
C LEU A 33 4.42 -0.54 8.83
N VAL A 34 4.71 -1.37 7.82
CA VAL A 34 4.39 -2.80 7.87
C VAL A 34 5.17 -3.50 8.98
N GLU A 35 6.45 -3.18 9.14
CA GLU A 35 7.29 -3.72 10.21
C GLU A 35 6.75 -3.32 11.59
N ARG A 36 6.33 -2.05 11.75
CA ARG A 36 5.72 -1.55 12.99
C ARG A 36 4.39 -2.22 13.30
N GLU A 37 3.46 -2.26 12.35
CA GLU A 37 2.15 -2.90 12.55
C GLU A 37 2.28 -4.42 12.77
N ALA A 38 3.27 -5.06 12.15
CA ALA A 38 3.59 -6.46 12.42
C ALA A 38 4.10 -6.67 13.86
N ALA A 39 4.88 -5.74 14.41
CA ALA A 39 5.30 -5.76 15.81
C ALA A 39 4.12 -5.57 16.78
N ASP A 40 3.11 -4.78 16.41
CA ASP A 40 1.83 -4.65 17.13
C ASP A 40 0.91 -5.90 16.99
N GLY A 41 1.36 -6.93 16.28
CA GLY A 41 0.61 -8.17 16.05
C GLY A 41 -0.46 -8.05 14.97
N PHE A 42 -0.45 -6.97 14.18
CA PHE A 42 -1.34 -6.85 13.03
C PHE A 42 -0.73 -7.50 11.79
N ARG A 43 -1.58 -8.22 11.05
CA ARG A 43 -1.20 -8.83 9.79
C ARG A 43 -1.41 -7.84 8.65
N ALA A 44 -0.35 -7.65 7.86
CA ALA A 44 -0.40 -6.83 6.66
C ALA A 44 -1.30 -7.47 5.58
N PRO A 45 -2.03 -6.66 4.78
CA PRO A 45 -2.91 -7.18 3.73
C PRO A 45 -2.11 -7.66 2.51
N LYS A 46 -2.69 -8.57 1.72
CA LYS A 46 -2.08 -8.97 0.44
C LYS A 46 -2.02 -7.82 -0.57
N ASN A 47 -3.04 -6.96 -0.56
CA ASN A 47 -3.17 -5.83 -1.48
C ASN A 47 -3.44 -4.54 -0.70
N ALA A 48 -2.78 -3.46 -1.12
CA ALA A 48 -3.15 -2.11 -0.78
C ALA A 48 -4.14 -1.54 -1.81
N THR A 49 -4.93 -0.55 -1.42
CA THR A 49 -5.84 0.14 -2.34
C THR A 49 -5.27 1.51 -2.69
N CYS A 50 -5.05 1.77 -3.97
CA CYS A 50 -4.70 3.10 -4.46
C CYS A 50 -5.96 3.80 -4.96
N ARG A 51 -6.25 4.99 -4.43
CA ARG A 51 -7.25 5.92 -4.95
C ARG A 51 -6.55 7.05 -5.69
N ILE A 52 -6.88 7.21 -6.96
CA ILE A 52 -6.34 8.26 -7.81
C ILE A 52 -7.32 9.44 -7.80
N GLY A 53 -7.02 10.46 -7.00
CA GLY A 53 -7.75 11.73 -7.00
C GLY A 53 -7.38 12.59 -8.22
N LYS A 54 -8.02 13.76 -8.36
CA LYS A 54 -7.75 14.72 -9.46
C LYS A 54 -6.32 15.29 -9.43
N ARG A 55 -5.68 15.34 -8.26
CA ARG A 55 -4.35 15.96 -8.05
C ARG A 55 -3.38 15.12 -7.21
N LEU A 56 -3.87 14.13 -6.47
CA LEU A 56 -3.08 13.37 -5.50
C LEU A 56 -3.44 11.88 -5.56
N LEU A 57 -2.43 11.04 -5.43
CA LEU A 57 -2.58 9.60 -5.23
C LEU A 57 -2.63 9.32 -3.72
N THR A 58 -3.68 8.65 -3.26
CA THR A 58 -3.81 8.24 -1.86
C THR A 58 -3.89 6.73 -1.79
N TRP A 59 -2.94 6.13 -1.08
CA TRP A 59 -2.94 4.70 -0.78
C TRP A 59 -3.61 4.47 0.56
N SER A 60 -4.40 3.41 0.68
CA SER A 60 -4.89 2.89 1.95
C SER A 60 -4.44 1.43 2.13
N ILE A 61 -3.86 1.15 3.29
CA ILE A 61 -3.39 -0.18 3.69
C ILE A 61 -4.16 -0.56 4.94
N ARG A 62 -4.86 -1.70 4.89
CA ARG A 62 -5.69 -2.21 5.99
C ARG A 62 -5.01 -3.40 6.66
N PHE A 63 -4.49 -3.18 7.84
CA PHE A 63 -3.90 -4.18 8.70
C PHE A 63 -4.99 -4.84 9.53
N GLN A 64 -4.90 -6.16 9.69
CA GLN A 64 -5.91 -6.93 10.42
C GLN A 64 -5.23 -7.75 11.50
N ARG A 65 -5.67 -7.60 12.75
CA ARG A 65 -5.27 -8.45 13.87
C ARG A 65 -6.47 -9.26 14.32
N LYS A 66 -6.30 -10.58 14.40
CA LYS A 66 -7.31 -11.46 15.00
C LYS A 66 -6.95 -11.65 16.47
N SER A 67 -7.84 -11.20 17.35
CA SER A 67 -7.78 -11.43 18.79
C SER A 67 -8.92 -12.37 19.19
N ASP A 68 -8.91 -12.87 20.42
CA ASP A 68 -10.04 -13.61 21.01
C ASP A 68 -11.33 -12.80 21.00
N ASP A 69 -11.21 -11.48 21.21
CA ASP A 69 -12.33 -10.52 21.26
C ASP A 69 -12.90 -10.15 19.87
N GLY A 70 -12.22 -10.57 18.78
CA GLY A 70 -12.68 -10.29 17.42
C GLY A 70 -11.57 -9.89 16.45
N THR A 71 -11.97 -9.33 15.30
CA THR A 71 -11.04 -8.86 14.27
C THR A 71 -10.86 -7.34 14.37
N HIS A 72 -9.67 -6.90 14.75
CA HIS A 72 -9.30 -5.49 14.76
C HIS A 72 -8.72 -5.10 13.41
N VAL A 73 -9.21 -4.00 12.84
CA VAL A 73 -8.71 -3.48 11.55
C VAL A 73 -8.12 -2.09 11.78
N ARG A 74 -6.86 -1.90 11.40
CA ARG A 74 -6.20 -0.59 11.34
C ARG A 74 -6.03 -0.18 9.88
N GLU A 75 -6.66 0.92 9.48
CA GLU A 75 -6.48 1.50 8.14
C GLU A 75 -5.51 2.67 8.24
N HIS A 76 -4.41 2.60 7.48
CA HIS A 76 -3.51 3.74 7.32
C HIS A 76 -3.61 4.28 5.91
N ARG A 77 -3.66 5.61 5.81
CA ARG A 77 -3.75 6.34 4.55
C ARG A 77 -2.48 7.15 4.37
N PHE A 78 -1.90 7.05 3.18
CA PHE A 78 -0.68 7.75 2.80
C PHE A 78 -0.93 8.51 1.51
N HIS A 79 -0.42 9.73 1.46
CA HIS A 79 -0.21 10.39 0.19
C HIS A 79 1.03 9.74 -0.43
N CYS A 80 0.90 9.16 -1.62
CA CYS A 80 2.11 8.87 -2.38
C CYS A 80 2.56 10.19 -2.99
N PRO A 81 3.85 10.54 -2.90
CA PRO A 81 4.42 11.29 -4.00
C PRO A 81 4.17 10.44 -5.25
N ASN A 82 3.69 11.07 -6.32
CA ASN A 82 3.53 10.40 -7.61
C ASN A 82 4.85 9.65 -7.87
N PRO A 83 4.90 8.38 -8.33
CA PRO A 83 6.18 7.70 -8.60
C PRO A 83 7.05 8.36 -9.69
N GLY A 84 6.72 9.58 -10.13
CA GLY A 84 7.54 10.48 -10.94
C GLY A 84 7.88 11.83 -10.26
N THR A 85 7.58 12.01 -8.98
CA THR A 85 8.03 13.15 -8.18
C THR A 85 8.83 12.54 -7.04
N GLY A 86 10.16 12.46 -7.20
CA GLY A 86 11.03 12.01 -6.12
C GLY A 86 10.97 13.01 -4.98
N ASP A 87 10.43 12.57 -3.85
CA ASP A 87 10.83 12.97 -2.50
C ASP A 87 10.72 11.72 -1.61
#